data_AF-A0A8J7NA68-F1
#
_entry.id   AF-A0A8J7NA68-F1
#
_cell.length_a   1.000
_cell.length_b   1.000
_cell.length_c   1.000
_cell.angle_alpha   90.00
_cell.angle_beta   90.00
_cell.angle_gamma   90.00
#
_symmetry.space_group_name_H-M   'P 1'
#
loop_
_entity.id
_entity.type
_entity.pdbx_description
1 polymer ?
#
loop_
_entity_poly.entity_id
_entity_poly.type
_entity_poly.pdbx_seq_one_letter_code
_entity_poly.pdbx_strand_id
1 'polypeptide(L)'
;MNPKSEASCMLLFSVLFIVLPPVSSEIDLGDLQIPPERIPTWDPGVEGGIPDTSSWTVVNALDFGATPNDDTDDTAGINAAITNAAGFGAPAVVLLPEGAYRVTQPDEISLKSNVVLGGEGPDKTVIYSSLGSTTSNGIEINGREHSETLRATRIDTQNGRTVLTVNGFNFDNYYPGYKLESGSKVYVQGSRGLDCTQDGQWETHYGACSNEEVYAVSGDALTLTDDVVLENVSHNISDKTCAEVKGSICRPDQYCYNNMFNTSDTPRCCNQSKCAYLNFLVYPQQNIIDGLNKGTDTLTLTQSPF
;
A
#
# COMPACT_ATOMS: atom_id res chain seq x y z
N MET A 1 -100.64 -3.17 32.37
CA MET A 1 -99.48 -4.04 32.69
C MET A 1 -98.33 -3.15 33.15
N ASN A 2 -98.14 -3.13 34.46
CA ASN A 2 -96.91 -2.76 35.19
C ASN A 2 -96.16 -4.11 35.45
N PRO A 3 -94.94 -4.20 36.04
CA PRO A 3 -93.76 -3.34 36.17
C PRO A 3 -92.49 -4.11 35.63
N LYS A 4 -91.25 -3.61 35.67
CA LYS A 4 -90.32 -3.73 36.81
C LYS A 4 -89.00 -2.99 36.51
N SER A 5 -88.60 -2.24 37.53
CA SER A 5 -87.28 -1.66 37.75
C SER A 5 -86.19 -2.73 37.88
N GLU A 6 -85.05 -2.53 37.23
CA GLU A 6 -83.79 -3.13 37.68
C GLU A 6 -82.75 -2.05 37.94
N ALA A 7 -82.07 -2.27 39.05
CA ALA A 7 -81.31 -1.30 39.80
C ALA A 7 -79.93 -1.06 39.20
N SER A 8 -79.45 0.15 39.48
CA SER A 8 -78.07 0.59 39.35
C SER A 8 -77.05 -0.45 39.80
N CYS A 9 -76.04 -0.70 38.96
CA CYS A 9 -74.72 -1.11 39.41
C CYS A 9 -73.68 -0.23 38.72
N MET A 10 -73.42 0.92 39.33
CA MET A 10 -72.48 1.92 38.87
C MET A 10 -71.07 1.47 39.30
N LEU A 11 -70.39 0.71 38.45
CA LEU A 11 -68.99 0.35 38.63
C LEU A 11 -68.12 1.53 38.21
N LEU A 12 -67.71 2.34 39.19
CA LEU A 12 -66.67 3.35 39.04
C LEU A 12 -65.33 2.64 38.79
N PHE A 13 -64.94 2.49 37.52
CA PHE A 13 -63.56 2.20 37.15
C PHE A 13 -62.72 3.46 37.37
N SER A 14 -62.08 3.56 38.53
CA SER A 14 -61.00 4.54 38.73
C SER A 14 -59.78 4.07 37.95
N VAL A 15 -59.52 4.69 36.80
CA VAL A 15 -58.26 4.52 36.06
C VAL A 15 -57.20 5.32 36.81
N LEU A 16 -56.38 4.61 37.60
CA LEU A 16 -55.19 5.17 38.23
C LEU A 16 -54.12 5.36 37.16
N PHE A 17 -54.00 6.57 36.63
CA PHE A 17 -52.85 6.96 35.79
C PHE A 17 -51.62 7.05 36.69
N ILE A 18 -50.77 6.01 36.66
CA ILE A 18 -49.42 6.08 37.21
C ILE A 18 -48.59 6.91 36.22
N VAL A 19 -48.39 8.19 36.53
CA VAL A 19 -47.42 9.04 35.84
C VAL A 19 -46.03 8.56 36.26
N LEU A 20 -45.42 7.69 35.46
CA LEU A 20 -44.01 7.37 35.61
C LEU A 20 -43.20 8.61 35.19
N PRO A 21 -42.27 9.10 36.02
CA PRO A 21 -41.37 10.16 35.58
C PRO A 21 -40.55 9.66 34.38
N PRO A 22 -40.23 10.52 33.40
CA PRO A 22 -39.31 10.16 32.34
C PRO A 22 -37.95 9.85 32.98
N VAL A 23 -37.53 8.58 32.92
CA VAL A 23 -36.17 8.20 33.28
C VAL A 23 -35.30 8.56 32.08
N SER A 24 -34.82 9.80 32.03
CA SER A 24 -33.69 10.17 31.18
C SER A 24 -32.43 9.64 31.84
N SER A 25 -32.05 8.40 31.54
CA SER A 25 -30.69 7.96 31.82
C SER A 25 -29.80 8.60 30.76
N GLU A 26 -29.34 9.82 31.02
CA GLU A 26 -28.12 10.29 30.39
C GLU A 26 -27.04 9.29 30.75
N ILE A 27 -26.48 8.60 29.75
CA ILE A 27 -25.23 7.88 29.94
C ILE A 27 -24.21 8.99 30.17
N ASP A 28 -23.85 9.22 31.43
CA ASP A 28 -22.76 10.10 31.79
C ASP A 28 -21.47 9.48 31.26
N LEU A 29 -21.08 9.92 30.06
CA LEU A 29 -19.80 9.56 29.44
C LEU A 29 -18.61 10.20 30.18
N GLY A 30 -18.86 11.02 31.21
CA GLY A 30 -17.84 11.65 32.05
C GLY A 30 -16.98 10.68 32.85
N ASP A 31 -17.43 9.44 33.04
CA ASP A 31 -16.71 8.42 33.81
C ASP A 31 -16.10 7.29 32.94
N LEU A 32 -16.10 7.43 31.61
CA LEU A 32 -15.29 6.54 30.77
C LEU A 32 -13.80 6.95 30.87
N GLN A 33 -13.21 6.71 32.03
CA GLN A 33 -11.77 6.77 32.21
C GLN A 33 -11.14 5.58 31.48
N ILE A 34 -10.68 5.82 30.26
CA ILE A 34 -9.78 4.87 29.59
C ILE A 34 -8.51 4.84 30.44
N PRO A 35 -8.14 3.69 31.03
CA PRO A 35 -6.92 3.60 31.82
C PRO A 35 -5.73 4.10 30.99
N PRO A 36 -4.79 4.89 31.54
CA PRO A 36 -3.69 5.49 30.78
C PRO A 36 -2.90 4.48 29.94
N GLU A 37 -2.79 3.23 30.40
CA GLU A 37 -2.15 2.13 29.68
C GLU A 37 -2.90 1.65 28.42
N ARG A 38 -4.16 2.07 28.23
CA ARG A 38 -4.99 1.77 27.04
C ARG A 38 -5.11 2.98 26.11
N ILE A 39 -4.48 4.09 26.45
CA ILE A 39 -4.35 5.25 25.56
C ILE A 39 -3.09 4.99 24.71
N PRO A 40 -3.22 4.64 23.42
CA PRO A 40 -2.03 4.53 22.58
C PRO A 40 -1.30 5.86 22.60
N THR A 41 0.03 5.82 22.66
CA THR A 41 0.83 7.02 22.40
C THR A 41 0.61 7.37 20.94
N TRP A 42 -0.32 8.29 20.70
CA TRP A 42 -0.60 8.82 19.38
C TRP A 42 0.52 9.77 19.03
N ASP A 43 1.44 9.32 18.17
CA ASP A 43 2.49 10.13 17.57
C ASP A 43 2.21 10.27 16.07
N PRO A 44 1.19 11.07 15.69
CA PRO A 44 0.81 11.24 14.30
C PRO A 44 1.85 12.12 13.61
N GLY A 45 2.41 11.64 12.51
CA GLY A 45 3.36 12.41 11.73
C GLY A 45 4.18 11.50 10.83
N VAL A 46 4.91 12.13 9.91
CA VAL A 46 5.94 11.45 9.14
C VAL A 46 7.12 11.23 10.08
N GLU A 47 7.63 9.99 10.15
CA GLU A 47 8.84 9.69 10.90
C GLU A 47 9.99 10.58 10.39
N GLY A 48 10.56 11.41 11.26
CA GLY A 48 11.55 12.44 10.90
C GLY A 48 10.98 13.84 10.61
N GLY A 49 9.64 14.00 10.63
CA GLY A 49 8.95 15.28 10.44
C GLY A 49 8.79 15.70 8.97
N ILE A 50 8.16 16.87 8.77
CA ILE A 50 8.13 17.54 7.47
C ILE A 50 9.55 18.05 7.18
N PRO A 51 10.13 17.77 6.01
CA PRO A 51 11.46 18.26 5.66
C PRO A 51 11.58 19.79 5.78
N ASP A 52 12.67 20.28 6.36
CA ASP A 52 13.02 21.70 6.28
C ASP A 52 13.48 22.02 4.85
N THR A 53 12.62 22.73 4.11
CA THR A 53 12.84 23.11 2.72
C THR A 53 13.45 24.50 2.55
N SER A 54 13.76 25.21 3.65
CA SER A 54 14.22 26.61 3.61
C SER A 54 15.51 26.84 2.81
N SER A 55 16.33 25.80 2.65
CA SER A 55 17.58 25.82 1.90
C SER A 55 17.49 25.22 0.49
N TRP A 56 16.32 24.69 0.11
CA TRP A 56 16.16 23.96 -1.16
C TRP A 56 15.91 24.93 -2.32
N THR A 57 16.26 24.50 -3.53
CA THR A 57 15.92 25.25 -4.74
C THR A 57 14.40 25.26 -4.92
N VAL A 58 13.83 26.43 -5.18
CA VAL A 58 12.40 26.61 -5.44
C VAL A 58 12.18 26.85 -6.93
N VAL A 59 11.26 26.07 -7.52
CA VAL A 59 10.82 26.16 -8.91
C VAL A 59 9.35 26.60 -8.90
N ASN A 60 9.05 27.77 -9.46
CA ASN A 60 7.68 28.27 -9.51
C ASN A 60 6.94 27.67 -10.72
N ALA A 61 5.80 27.02 -10.51
CA ALA A 61 5.03 26.42 -11.62
C ALA A 61 4.53 27.44 -12.66
N LEU A 62 4.38 28.71 -12.26
CA LEU A 62 4.00 29.79 -13.19
C LEU A 62 5.05 30.00 -14.29
N ASP A 63 6.34 29.78 -13.99
CA ASP A 63 7.43 29.90 -14.97
C ASP A 63 7.39 28.81 -16.04
N PHE A 64 6.56 27.77 -15.84
CA PHE A 64 6.39 26.61 -16.72
C PHE A 64 5.02 26.57 -17.38
N GLY A 65 4.21 27.63 -17.23
CA GLY A 65 2.95 27.80 -17.95
C GLY A 65 1.69 27.37 -17.18
N ALA A 66 1.80 27.05 -15.89
CA ALA A 66 0.61 26.94 -15.04
C ALA A 66 0.03 28.35 -14.80
N THR A 67 -1.27 28.51 -14.88
CA THR A 67 -2.00 29.77 -14.75
C THR A 67 -3.22 29.56 -13.83
N PRO A 68 -3.09 29.78 -12.52
CA PRO A 68 -4.21 29.52 -11.62
C PRO A 68 -5.36 30.51 -11.83
N ASN A 69 -6.54 30.10 -11.39
CA ASN A 69 -7.79 30.85 -11.46
C ASN A 69 -8.27 31.11 -12.90
N ASP A 70 -7.95 30.20 -13.81
CA ASP A 70 -8.52 30.18 -15.16
C ASP A 70 -9.24 28.84 -15.44
N ASP A 71 -9.78 28.69 -16.65
CA ASP A 71 -10.44 27.45 -17.10
C ASP A 71 -9.49 26.51 -17.88
N THR A 72 -8.22 26.90 -18.02
CA THR A 72 -7.18 26.17 -18.76
C THR A 72 -6.67 25.00 -17.92
N ASP A 73 -6.11 23.98 -18.57
CA ASP A 73 -5.49 22.87 -17.87
C ASP A 73 -4.03 23.19 -17.49
N ASP A 74 -3.73 23.12 -16.19
CA ASP A 74 -2.42 23.41 -15.60
C ASP A 74 -1.48 22.20 -15.54
N THR A 75 -1.97 21.00 -15.86
CA THR A 75 -1.26 19.72 -15.64
C THR A 75 0.12 19.72 -16.31
N ALA A 76 0.21 20.20 -17.55
CA ALA A 76 1.46 20.26 -18.29
C ALA A 76 2.48 21.22 -17.67
N GLY A 77 2.03 22.39 -17.19
CA GLY A 77 2.90 23.38 -16.55
C GLY A 77 3.46 22.88 -15.22
N ILE A 78 2.60 22.27 -14.41
CA ILE A 78 3.00 21.66 -13.12
C ILE A 78 4.01 20.52 -13.35
N ASN A 79 3.74 19.61 -14.29
CA ASN A 79 4.64 18.50 -14.61
C ASN A 79 5.98 18.95 -15.20
N ALA A 80 6.00 20.05 -15.96
CA ALA A 80 7.22 20.64 -16.46
C ALA A 80 8.07 21.23 -15.32
N ALA A 81 7.46 21.90 -14.34
CA ALA A 81 8.14 22.38 -13.13
C ALA A 81 8.72 21.22 -12.29
N ILE A 82 7.94 20.15 -12.09
CA ILE A 82 8.41 18.93 -11.39
C ILE A 82 9.58 18.29 -12.13
N THR A 83 9.50 18.21 -13.45
CA THR A 83 10.59 17.65 -14.27
C THR A 83 11.86 18.48 -14.19
N ASN A 84 11.73 19.82 -14.18
CA ASN A 84 12.86 20.73 -13.99
C ASN A 84 13.49 20.56 -12.60
N ALA A 85 12.67 20.57 -11.54
CA ALA A 85 13.10 20.38 -10.16
C ALA A 85 13.86 19.05 -9.96
N ALA A 86 13.30 17.95 -10.48
CA ALA A 86 13.94 16.63 -10.43
C ALA A 86 15.28 16.58 -11.19
N GLY A 87 15.47 17.44 -12.20
CA GLY A 87 16.69 17.54 -12.99
C GLY A 87 17.89 18.10 -12.23
N PHE A 88 17.69 18.72 -11.06
CA PHE A 88 18.81 19.26 -10.27
C PHE A 88 19.67 18.19 -9.58
N GLY A 89 19.17 16.96 -9.46
CA GLY A 89 19.89 15.88 -8.75
C GLY A 89 20.00 16.10 -7.24
N ALA A 90 19.27 17.07 -6.68
CA ALA A 90 19.19 17.39 -5.26
C ALA A 90 17.73 17.71 -4.88
N PRO A 91 17.36 17.68 -3.59
CA PRO A 91 16.04 18.07 -3.12
C PRO A 91 15.63 19.48 -3.58
N ALA A 92 14.40 19.60 -4.08
CA ALA A 92 13.85 20.86 -4.58
C ALA A 92 12.34 20.96 -4.29
N VAL A 93 11.84 22.19 -4.27
CA VAL A 93 10.43 22.49 -4.08
C VAL A 93 9.85 22.99 -5.40
N VAL A 94 8.73 22.41 -5.83
CA VAL A 94 7.85 23.03 -6.82
C VAL A 94 6.80 23.82 -6.05
N LEU A 95 6.85 25.14 -6.20
CA LEU A 95 5.90 26.06 -5.58
C LEU A 95 4.72 26.29 -6.52
N LEU A 96 3.52 26.08 -5.98
CA LEU A 96 2.25 26.54 -6.52
C LEU A 96 1.80 27.77 -5.72
N PRO A 97 1.94 28.99 -6.26
CA PRO A 97 1.41 30.20 -5.63
C PRO A 97 -0.10 30.13 -5.31
N GLU A 98 -0.61 31.12 -4.60
CA GLU A 98 -2.05 31.28 -4.36
C GLU A 98 -2.87 31.18 -5.66
N GLY A 99 -3.93 30.36 -5.62
CA GLY A 99 -4.92 30.23 -6.67
C GLY A 99 -5.44 28.79 -6.86
N ALA A 100 -6.43 28.67 -7.73
CA ALA A 100 -7.06 27.41 -8.08
C ALA A 100 -6.48 26.85 -9.39
N TYR A 101 -5.82 25.71 -9.31
CA TYR A 101 -5.20 25.02 -10.44
C TYR A 101 -6.08 23.88 -10.93
N ARG A 102 -6.35 23.87 -12.23
CA ARG A 102 -7.19 22.86 -12.86
C ARG A 102 -6.33 21.75 -13.44
N VAL A 103 -6.54 20.53 -12.97
CA VAL A 103 -5.90 19.33 -13.53
C VAL A 103 -6.94 18.52 -14.29
N THR A 104 -6.65 18.16 -15.54
CA THR A 104 -7.60 17.39 -16.36
C THR A 104 -7.00 16.11 -16.94
N GLN A 105 -7.84 15.10 -17.05
CA GLN A 105 -7.49 13.82 -17.64
C GLN A 105 -7.28 13.93 -19.16
N PRO A 106 -6.44 13.08 -19.77
CA PRO A 106 -5.84 11.85 -19.22
C PRO A 106 -4.54 12.07 -18.43
N ASP A 107 -4.02 13.29 -18.37
CA ASP A 107 -2.75 13.57 -17.72
C ASP A 107 -2.94 13.69 -16.19
N GLU A 108 -1.93 13.26 -15.44
CA GLU A 108 -1.90 13.30 -13.97
C GLU A 108 -0.69 14.14 -13.52
N ILE A 109 -0.76 14.76 -12.34
CA ILE A 109 0.45 15.35 -11.73
C ILE A 109 1.33 14.18 -11.27
N SER A 110 2.49 14.00 -11.90
CA SER A 110 3.42 12.90 -11.58
C SER A 110 4.57 13.42 -10.74
N LEU A 111 4.48 13.23 -9.42
CA LEU A 111 5.53 13.63 -8.49
C LEU A 111 6.76 12.73 -8.62
N LYS A 112 7.93 13.37 -8.69
CA LYS A 112 9.22 12.71 -8.89
C LYS A 112 10.04 12.70 -7.61
N SER A 113 11.02 11.81 -7.57
CA SER A 113 11.95 11.72 -6.45
C SER A 113 12.68 13.04 -6.19
N ASN A 114 12.88 13.35 -4.91
CA ASN A 114 13.53 14.57 -4.42
C ASN A 114 12.78 15.86 -4.78
N VAL A 115 11.49 15.78 -5.11
CA VAL A 115 10.63 16.94 -5.34
C VAL A 115 9.55 16.99 -4.28
N VAL A 116 9.42 18.14 -3.62
CA VAL A 116 8.27 18.49 -2.78
C VAL A 116 7.36 19.41 -3.57
N LEU A 117 6.07 19.07 -3.68
CA LEU A 117 5.04 19.97 -4.20
C LEU A 117 4.46 20.77 -3.04
N GLY A 118 4.64 22.09 -3.05
CA GLY A 118 4.18 22.99 -1.99
C GLY A 118 3.24 24.06 -2.50
N GLY A 119 2.17 24.33 -1.74
CA GLY A 119 1.31 25.50 -1.94
C GLY A 119 1.61 26.61 -0.92
N GLU A 120 1.04 27.80 -1.11
CA GLU A 120 1.19 28.95 -0.17
C GLU A 120 0.25 28.87 1.05
N GLY A 121 -0.50 27.78 1.16
CA GLY A 121 -1.38 27.49 2.27
C GLY A 121 -2.65 26.76 1.84
N PRO A 122 -3.31 26.04 2.77
CA PRO A 122 -4.50 25.25 2.48
C PRO A 122 -5.71 26.07 2.03
N ASP A 123 -5.77 27.35 2.42
CA ASP A 123 -6.82 28.30 2.10
C ASP A 123 -6.49 29.16 0.86
N LYS A 124 -5.28 29.02 0.31
CA LYS A 124 -4.77 29.84 -0.79
C LYS A 124 -4.54 29.05 -2.07
N THR A 125 -3.95 27.87 -1.96
CA THR A 125 -3.61 27.02 -3.09
C THR A 125 -4.55 25.83 -3.13
N VAL A 126 -5.30 25.70 -4.22
CA VAL A 126 -6.24 24.60 -4.43
C VAL A 126 -5.90 23.90 -5.73
N ILE A 127 -5.72 22.58 -5.69
CA ILE A 127 -5.70 21.75 -6.89
C ILE A 127 -7.07 21.07 -6.97
N TYR A 128 -7.78 21.28 -8.07
CA TYR A 128 -9.02 20.58 -8.34
C TYR A 128 -8.89 19.75 -9.60
N SER A 129 -9.34 18.50 -9.53
CA SER A 129 -9.28 17.57 -10.65
C SER A 129 -10.69 17.28 -11.14
N SER A 130 -10.88 17.36 -12.46
CA SER A 130 -12.09 16.88 -13.09
C SER A 130 -11.89 15.40 -13.45
N LEU A 131 -12.03 14.51 -12.47
CA LEU A 131 -11.87 13.07 -12.70
C LEU A 131 -13.06 12.53 -13.51
N GLY A 132 -12.84 12.30 -14.81
CA GLY A 132 -13.86 11.75 -15.72
C GLY A 132 -13.96 10.22 -15.71
N SER A 133 -13.04 9.54 -15.00
CA SER A 133 -12.91 8.09 -14.93
C SER A 133 -12.56 7.63 -13.51
N THR A 134 -13.03 6.43 -13.14
CA THR A 134 -12.74 5.78 -11.85
C THR A 134 -11.33 5.17 -11.75
N THR A 135 -10.52 5.26 -12.81
CA THR A 135 -9.21 4.58 -12.91
C THR A 135 -8.02 5.52 -12.91
N SER A 136 -8.24 6.82 -12.70
CA SER A 136 -7.22 7.84 -12.88
C SER A 136 -7.06 8.65 -11.60
N ASN A 137 -5.84 9.07 -11.33
CA ASN A 137 -5.48 9.85 -10.16
C ASN A 137 -5.38 11.34 -10.53
N GLY A 138 -5.69 12.24 -9.60
CA GLY A 138 -5.37 13.66 -9.79
C GLY A 138 -3.88 13.93 -9.60
N ILE A 139 -3.29 13.26 -8.61
CA ILE A 139 -1.86 13.29 -8.30
C ILE A 139 -1.39 11.85 -8.15
N GLU A 140 -0.33 11.53 -8.86
CA GLU A 140 0.36 10.26 -8.81
C GLU A 140 1.72 10.46 -8.15
N ILE A 141 1.95 9.75 -7.05
CA ILE A 141 3.25 9.73 -6.37
C ILE A 141 3.82 8.33 -6.55
N ASN A 142 4.69 8.20 -7.54
CA ASN A 142 5.38 6.95 -7.81
C ASN A 142 6.80 7.01 -7.27
N GLY A 143 7.12 6.06 -6.39
CA GLY A 143 8.51 5.74 -6.13
C GLY A 143 9.20 5.32 -7.44
N ARG A 144 10.50 5.58 -7.58
CA ARG A 144 11.24 5.03 -8.71
C ARG A 144 11.41 3.53 -8.50
N GLU A 145 10.55 2.72 -9.09
CA GLU A 145 10.73 1.27 -9.08
C GLU A 145 11.80 0.87 -10.09
N HIS A 146 12.86 0.21 -9.61
CA HIS A 146 13.72 -0.59 -10.49
C HIS A 146 13.33 -2.05 -10.32
N SER A 147 12.40 -2.50 -11.17
CA SER A 147 12.01 -3.91 -11.21
C SER A 147 12.99 -4.70 -12.08
N GLU A 148 14.09 -5.13 -11.48
CA GLU A 148 14.78 -6.32 -12.00
C GLU A 148 14.45 -7.50 -11.09
N THR A 149 13.86 -8.53 -11.68
CA THR A 149 13.54 -9.75 -10.94
C THR A 149 14.80 -10.55 -10.70
N LEU A 150 15.34 -10.49 -9.48
CA LEU A 150 16.46 -11.32 -9.07
C LEU A 150 15.96 -12.67 -8.58
N ARG A 151 16.69 -13.75 -8.88
CA ARG A 151 16.35 -15.08 -8.38
C ARG A 151 17.36 -15.52 -7.34
N ALA A 152 16.89 -15.80 -6.13
CA ALA A 152 17.75 -16.47 -5.16
C ALA A 152 18.09 -17.86 -5.70
N THR A 153 19.39 -18.12 -5.75
CA THR A 153 19.93 -19.46 -5.99
C THR A 153 20.00 -20.27 -4.70
N ARG A 154 20.03 -19.60 -3.54
CA ARG A 154 20.00 -20.20 -2.23
C ARG A 154 19.32 -19.26 -1.23
N ILE A 155 18.62 -19.84 -0.27
CA ILE A 155 17.99 -19.17 0.85
C ILE A 155 18.46 -19.89 2.11
N ASP A 156 19.03 -19.17 3.06
CA ASP A 156 19.45 -19.68 4.36
C ASP A 156 18.92 -18.77 5.48
N THR A 157 18.95 -19.27 6.71
CA THR A 157 18.77 -18.45 7.91
C THR A 157 20.09 -18.39 8.67
N GLN A 158 20.59 -17.19 8.96
CA GLN A 158 21.81 -16.98 9.75
C GLN A 158 21.51 -16.00 10.89
N ASN A 159 21.74 -16.43 12.12
CA ASN A 159 21.50 -15.61 13.33
C ASN A 159 20.07 -15.04 13.39
N GLY A 160 19.07 -15.82 12.97
CA GLY A 160 17.67 -15.39 12.96
C GLY A 160 17.31 -14.39 11.85
N ARG A 161 18.14 -14.28 10.81
CA ARG A 161 17.88 -13.45 9.63
C ARG A 161 17.90 -14.29 8.36
N THR A 162 17.08 -13.92 7.40
CA THR A 162 17.11 -14.53 6.09
C THR A 162 18.31 -14.02 5.27
N VAL A 163 19.03 -14.95 4.65
CA VAL A 163 20.15 -14.70 3.75
C VAL A 163 19.83 -15.26 2.38
N LEU A 164 19.91 -14.40 1.37
CA LEU A 164 19.55 -14.68 -0.01
C LEU A 164 20.82 -14.64 -0.86
N THR A 165 21.19 -15.76 -1.48
CA THR A 165 22.33 -15.81 -2.39
C THR A 165 21.86 -15.70 -3.84
N VAL A 166 22.35 -14.68 -4.56
CA VAL A 166 22.04 -14.43 -5.98
C VAL A 166 23.32 -14.56 -6.80
N ASN A 167 23.67 -15.79 -7.20
CA ASN A 167 24.93 -16.05 -7.89
C ASN A 167 25.09 -15.21 -9.16
N GLY A 168 26.27 -14.64 -9.35
CA GLY A 168 26.63 -13.89 -10.56
C GLY A 168 26.04 -12.48 -10.61
N PHE A 169 25.42 -12.02 -9.53
CA PHE A 169 24.87 -10.69 -9.43
C PHE A 169 25.80 -9.77 -8.63
N ASN A 170 25.96 -8.53 -9.11
CA ASN A 170 26.79 -7.53 -8.46
C ASN A 170 25.90 -6.47 -7.78
N PHE A 171 25.70 -6.61 -6.46
CA PHE A 171 24.89 -5.68 -5.67
C PHE A 171 25.47 -4.25 -5.60
N ASP A 172 26.79 -4.08 -5.82
CA ASP A 172 27.43 -2.75 -5.87
C ASP A 172 27.17 -1.99 -7.18
N ASN A 173 26.70 -2.69 -8.22
CA ASN A 173 26.38 -2.11 -9.51
C ASN A 173 25.10 -2.76 -10.08
N TYR A 174 24.07 -2.80 -9.23
CA TYR A 174 22.76 -3.33 -9.60
C TYR A 174 22.18 -2.59 -10.81
N TYR A 175 22.20 -1.27 -10.74
CA TYR A 175 21.76 -0.39 -11.82
C TYR A 175 22.71 0.82 -11.88
N PRO A 176 22.93 1.46 -13.04
CA PRO A 176 23.79 2.63 -13.11
C PRO A 176 23.43 3.69 -12.07
N GLY A 177 24.30 3.86 -11.06
CA GLY A 177 24.10 4.80 -9.95
C GLY A 177 23.33 4.25 -8.73
N TYR A 178 23.00 2.96 -8.68
CA TYR A 178 22.32 2.33 -7.55
C TYR A 178 23.11 1.15 -7.03
N LYS A 179 23.23 1.12 -5.71
CA LYS A 179 23.85 0.06 -4.93
C LYS A 179 22.83 -0.46 -3.93
N LEU A 180 22.74 -1.78 -3.80
CA LEU A 180 22.07 -2.37 -2.66
C LEU A 180 23.03 -2.37 -1.47
N GLU A 181 22.57 -1.79 -0.38
CA GLU A 181 23.34 -1.65 0.86
C GLU A 181 22.43 -1.68 2.09
N SER A 182 23.03 -1.67 3.27
CA SER A 182 22.28 -1.65 4.53
C SER A 182 21.27 -0.48 4.55
N GLY A 183 20.03 -0.75 4.93
CA GLY A 183 18.92 0.21 4.89
C GLY A 183 18.12 0.25 3.58
N SER A 184 18.61 -0.39 2.51
CA SER A 184 17.83 -0.50 1.27
C SER A 184 16.56 -1.30 1.51
N LYS A 185 15.45 -0.89 0.88
CA LYS A 185 14.20 -1.68 0.91
C LYS A 185 14.17 -2.64 -0.28
N VAL A 186 13.70 -3.86 -0.04
CA VAL A 186 13.53 -4.90 -1.05
C VAL A 186 12.19 -5.57 -0.86
N TYR A 187 11.61 -6.08 -1.93
CA TYR A 187 10.39 -6.85 -1.92
C TYR A 187 10.68 -8.29 -2.29
N VAL A 188 10.36 -9.15 -1.35
CA VAL A 188 10.54 -10.58 -1.48
C VAL A 188 9.23 -11.19 -1.94
N GLN A 189 9.23 -11.89 -3.06
CA GLN A 189 8.03 -12.55 -3.59
C GLN A 189 8.28 -14.02 -3.89
N GLY A 190 7.60 -14.90 -3.15
CA GLY A 190 7.57 -16.33 -3.47
C GLY A 190 7.17 -16.57 -4.93
N SER A 191 7.81 -17.51 -5.61
CA SER A 191 7.42 -17.85 -6.98
C SER A 191 5.92 -18.18 -7.04
N ARG A 192 5.26 -17.71 -8.11
CA ARG A 192 3.88 -18.11 -8.42
C ARG A 192 3.80 -19.62 -8.48
N GLY A 193 3.17 -20.23 -7.48
CA GLY A 193 2.67 -21.59 -7.57
C GLY A 193 1.52 -21.60 -8.55
N LEU A 194 1.52 -22.57 -9.47
CA LEU A 194 0.30 -22.97 -10.15
C LEU A 194 -0.33 -24.03 -9.25
N ASP A 195 -1.36 -23.65 -8.51
CA ASP A 195 -2.14 -24.63 -7.78
C ASP A 195 -3.19 -25.20 -8.72
N CYS A 196 -3.25 -26.52 -8.79
CA CYS A 196 -4.37 -27.21 -9.41
C CYS A 196 -5.52 -27.18 -8.41
N THR A 197 -6.60 -26.47 -8.74
CA THR A 197 -7.80 -26.46 -7.91
C THR A 197 -8.42 -27.86 -7.87
N GLN A 198 -9.32 -28.09 -6.90
CA GLN A 198 -10.06 -29.36 -6.82
C GLN A 198 -10.84 -29.70 -8.10
N ASP A 199 -11.11 -28.70 -8.94
CA ASP A 199 -11.82 -28.81 -10.21
C ASP A 199 -10.90 -28.99 -11.43
N GLY A 200 -9.58 -29.12 -11.22
CA GLY A 200 -8.61 -29.31 -12.30
C GLY A 200 -8.30 -28.04 -13.11
N GLN A 201 -8.70 -26.86 -12.61
CA GLN A 201 -8.30 -25.57 -13.17
C GLN A 201 -6.97 -25.14 -12.55
N TRP A 202 -6.11 -24.51 -13.34
CA TRP A 202 -4.87 -23.92 -12.83
C TRP A 202 -5.18 -22.52 -12.31
N GLU A 203 -5.13 -22.32 -11.00
CA GLU A 203 -5.23 -20.99 -10.41
C GLU A 203 -3.82 -20.48 -10.09
N THR A 204 -3.47 -19.32 -10.65
CA THR A 204 -2.26 -18.61 -10.27
C THR A 204 -2.46 -18.03 -8.88
N HIS A 205 -1.85 -18.67 -7.88
CA HIS A 205 -1.74 -18.07 -6.56
C HIS A 205 -0.53 -17.13 -6.58
N TYR A 206 -0.77 -15.85 -6.28
CA TYR A 206 0.32 -14.92 -5.99
C TYR A 206 1.03 -15.45 -4.74
N GLY A 207 2.31 -15.79 -4.87
CA GLY A 207 3.10 -16.28 -3.74
C GLY A 207 3.13 -15.24 -2.62
N ALA A 208 3.35 -15.71 -1.38
CA ALA A 208 3.55 -14.84 -0.24
C ALA A 208 4.60 -13.76 -0.57
N CYS A 209 4.31 -12.53 -0.17
CA CYS A 209 5.17 -11.39 -0.43
C CYS A 209 5.39 -10.57 0.84
N SER A 210 6.59 -10.03 0.99
CA SER A 210 6.95 -9.14 2.10
C SER A 210 7.85 -8.01 1.64
N ASN A 211 7.73 -6.85 2.30
CA ASN A 211 8.67 -5.76 2.18
C ASN A 211 9.71 -5.93 3.28
N GLU A 212 10.98 -5.97 2.89
CA GLU A 212 12.10 -6.26 3.77
C GLU A 212 13.13 -5.15 3.69
N GLU A 213 13.91 -5.00 4.75
CA GLU A 213 15.06 -4.09 4.76
C GLU A 213 16.36 -4.89 4.69
N VAL A 214 17.28 -4.45 3.85
CA VAL A 214 18.60 -5.03 3.73
C VAL A 214 19.40 -4.70 4.97
N TYR A 215 19.79 -5.73 5.71
CA TYR A 215 20.70 -5.60 6.84
C TYR A 215 22.15 -5.46 6.37
N ALA A 216 22.59 -6.33 5.45
CA ALA A 216 23.95 -6.32 4.95
C ALA A 216 24.05 -6.95 3.55
N VAL A 217 25.08 -6.54 2.81
CA VAL A 217 25.46 -7.13 1.52
C VAL A 217 26.90 -7.63 1.63
N SER A 218 27.13 -8.89 1.24
CA SER A 218 28.45 -9.51 1.26
C SER A 218 28.63 -10.44 0.06
N GLY A 219 29.39 -9.97 -0.94
CA GLY A 219 29.58 -10.72 -2.17
C GLY A 219 28.27 -10.86 -2.94
N ASP A 220 27.82 -12.09 -3.15
CA ASP A 220 26.55 -12.43 -3.79
C ASP A 220 25.43 -12.74 -2.77
N ALA A 221 25.64 -12.46 -1.49
CA ALA A 221 24.68 -12.66 -0.43
C ALA A 221 24.06 -11.34 0.05
N LEU A 222 22.72 -11.33 0.10
CA LEU A 222 21.89 -10.28 0.67
C LEU A 222 21.30 -10.78 2.00
N THR A 223 21.65 -10.14 3.11
CA THR A 223 21.08 -10.45 4.42
C THR A 223 19.97 -9.46 4.73
N LEU A 224 18.80 -9.96 5.10
CA LEU A 224 17.63 -9.15 5.46
C LEU A 224 17.59 -8.88 6.96
N THR A 225 16.88 -7.83 7.36
CA THR A 225 16.80 -7.39 8.76
C THR A 225 16.00 -8.38 9.61
N ASP A 226 14.93 -8.92 9.03
CA ASP A 226 14.04 -9.87 9.67
C ASP A 226 14.16 -11.27 9.04
N ASP A 227 13.61 -12.27 9.73
CA ASP A 227 13.44 -13.60 9.16
C ASP A 227 12.20 -13.61 8.27
N VAL A 228 12.40 -13.85 6.98
CA VAL A 228 11.31 -13.92 6.02
C VAL A 228 10.70 -15.30 6.10
N VAL A 229 9.66 -15.41 6.91
CA VAL A 229 8.80 -16.59 6.90
C VAL A 229 7.90 -16.49 5.67
N LEU A 230 8.41 -16.95 4.54
CA LEU A 230 7.55 -17.32 3.44
C LEU A 230 6.85 -18.59 3.88
N GLU A 231 5.66 -18.45 4.44
CA GLU A 231 4.81 -19.60 4.68
C GLU A 231 4.73 -20.34 3.34
N ASN A 232 5.35 -21.52 3.29
CA ASN A 232 5.01 -22.48 2.27
C ASN A 232 3.52 -22.67 2.45
N VAL A 233 2.75 -22.13 1.51
CA VAL A 233 1.38 -22.54 1.31
C VAL A 233 1.46 -23.97 0.78
N SER A 234 1.93 -24.90 1.60
CA SER A 234 1.61 -26.30 1.46
C SER A 234 0.14 -26.39 1.85
N HIS A 235 -0.74 -25.98 0.95
CA HIS A 235 -2.09 -26.51 1.02
C HIS A 235 -1.91 -28.02 1.02
N ASN A 236 -2.40 -28.65 2.09
CA ASN A 236 -2.58 -30.09 2.15
C ASN A 236 -3.45 -30.47 0.96
N ILE A 237 -2.83 -30.74 -0.19
CA ILE A 237 -3.44 -31.53 -1.25
C ILE A 237 -3.50 -32.91 -0.65
N SER A 238 -4.56 -33.17 0.12
CA SER A 238 -4.86 -34.46 0.69
C SER A 238 -4.97 -35.46 -0.45
N ASP A 239 -3.92 -36.25 -0.68
CA ASP A 239 -3.89 -37.58 -1.30
C ASP A 239 -4.62 -37.82 -2.64
N LYS A 240 -5.12 -36.79 -3.33
CA LYS A 240 -5.57 -36.92 -4.71
C LYS A 240 -4.38 -36.71 -5.63
N THR A 241 -3.67 -37.81 -5.80
CA THR A 241 -2.59 -38.02 -6.76
C THR A 241 -2.82 -37.22 -8.06
N CYS A 242 -1.88 -36.34 -8.42
CA CYS A 242 -1.74 -35.83 -9.79
C CYS A 242 -1.42 -36.94 -10.83
N ALA A 243 -1.49 -38.22 -10.43
CA ALA A 243 -1.10 -39.39 -11.21
C ALA A 243 -2.01 -39.65 -12.42
N GLU A 244 -3.20 -39.04 -12.52
CA GLU A 244 -4.10 -39.29 -13.65
C GLU A 244 -3.92 -38.34 -14.83
N VAL A 245 -3.11 -37.27 -14.69
CA VAL A 245 -2.89 -36.31 -15.78
C VAL A 245 -1.51 -36.52 -16.40
N LYS A 246 -1.45 -37.40 -17.41
CA LYS A 246 -0.35 -37.54 -18.41
C LYS A 246 0.96 -38.23 -17.95
N GLY A 247 0.87 -39.42 -17.37
CA GLY A 247 1.86 -40.49 -17.59
C GLY A 247 3.27 -40.31 -17.02
N SER A 248 3.48 -39.40 -16.07
CA SER A 248 4.77 -39.22 -15.39
C SER A 248 4.68 -39.73 -13.95
N ILE A 249 5.40 -40.80 -13.62
CA ILE A 249 5.40 -41.41 -12.28
C ILE A 249 6.44 -40.69 -11.41
N CYS A 250 6.02 -39.69 -10.64
CA CYS A 250 6.82 -39.13 -9.53
C CYS A 250 6.69 -40.06 -8.30
N ARG A 251 7.77 -40.23 -7.51
CA ARG A 251 7.69 -40.98 -6.24
C ARG A 251 6.81 -40.23 -5.22
N PRO A 252 6.26 -40.89 -4.19
CA PRO A 252 5.39 -40.24 -3.18
C PRO A 252 6.02 -39.06 -2.44
N ASP A 253 7.36 -38.97 -2.43
CA ASP A 253 8.17 -37.91 -1.83
C ASP A 253 8.60 -36.82 -2.82
N GLN A 254 8.12 -36.87 -4.07
CA GLN A 254 8.53 -35.98 -5.15
C GLN A 254 7.34 -35.24 -5.76
N TYR A 255 7.50 -33.95 -5.99
CA TYR A 255 6.55 -33.14 -6.74
C TYR A 255 6.97 -33.05 -8.20
N CYS A 256 5.99 -33.13 -9.10
CA CYS A 256 6.20 -32.86 -10.52
C CYS A 256 6.04 -31.35 -10.75
N TYR A 257 7.08 -30.67 -11.24
CA TYR A 257 7.01 -29.26 -11.63
C TYR A 257 7.19 -29.11 -13.14
N ASN A 258 6.39 -28.24 -13.76
CA ASN A 258 6.59 -27.82 -15.15
C ASN A 258 7.46 -26.58 -15.18
N ASN A 259 8.59 -26.66 -15.88
CA ASN A 259 9.45 -25.51 -16.13
C ASN A 259 8.80 -24.67 -17.25
N MET A 260 8.05 -23.63 -16.90
CA MET A 260 7.23 -22.86 -17.86
C MET A 260 8.01 -22.12 -18.96
N PHE A 261 9.34 -22.22 -19.02
CA PHE A 261 10.17 -21.52 -20.00
C PHE A 261 10.78 -22.40 -21.09
N ASN A 262 10.55 -23.72 -21.06
CA ASN A 262 11.00 -24.61 -22.15
C ASN A 262 9.88 -25.57 -22.55
N THR A 263 9.20 -25.30 -23.67
CA THR A 263 8.06 -26.08 -24.16
C THR A 263 8.41 -27.48 -24.64
N SER A 264 9.69 -27.88 -24.59
CA SER A 264 10.17 -29.18 -25.05
C SER A 264 10.61 -30.15 -23.94
N ASP A 265 10.65 -29.75 -22.66
CA ASP A 265 11.16 -30.63 -21.61
C ASP A 265 10.05 -31.38 -20.87
N THR A 266 10.28 -32.68 -20.66
CA THR A 266 9.44 -33.55 -19.84
C THR A 266 9.43 -33.09 -18.38
N PRO A 267 8.31 -33.28 -17.63
CA PRO A 267 8.23 -32.93 -16.21
C PRO A 267 9.37 -33.58 -15.42
N ARG A 268 10.09 -32.80 -14.61
CA ARG A 268 11.15 -33.33 -13.72
C ARG A 268 10.63 -33.44 -12.30
N CYS A 269 10.99 -34.53 -11.63
CA CYS A 269 10.72 -34.75 -10.22
C CYS A 269 11.73 -33.96 -9.38
N CYS A 270 11.28 -33.17 -8.41
CA CYS A 270 12.16 -32.47 -7.46
C CYS A 270 11.82 -32.89 -6.01
N ASN A 271 12.85 -33.03 -5.18
CA ASN A 271 12.66 -33.22 -3.73
C ASN A 271 12.21 -31.90 -3.08
N GLN A 272 11.26 -32.02 -2.15
CA GLN A 272 10.59 -30.94 -1.41
C GLN A 272 11.47 -29.76 -0.97
N SER A 273 12.71 -30.03 -0.54
CA SER A 273 13.60 -29.01 0.02
C SER A 273 14.37 -28.16 -1.00
N LYS A 274 14.18 -28.38 -2.32
CA LYS A 274 15.06 -27.78 -3.35
C LYS A 274 14.37 -26.99 -4.45
N CYS A 275 13.05 -26.80 -4.40
CA CYS A 275 12.31 -26.22 -5.52
C CYS A 275 11.38 -25.05 -5.15
N ALA A 276 11.74 -24.27 -4.14
CA ALA A 276 11.19 -22.92 -3.98
C ALA A 276 12.07 -21.96 -4.79
N TYR A 277 11.54 -21.39 -5.87
CA TYR A 277 12.16 -20.25 -6.51
C TYR A 277 11.67 -19.01 -5.79
N LEU A 278 12.59 -18.14 -5.39
CA LEU A 278 12.24 -16.87 -4.78
C LEU A 278 12.64 -15.77 -5.76
N ASN A 279 11.64 -15.02 -6.21
CA ASN A 279 11.84 -13.84 -7.03
C ASN A 279 11.89 -12.63 -6.09
N PHE A 280 12.84 -11.74 -6.30
CA PHE A 280 12.89 -10.46 -5.60
C PHE A 280 12.61 -9.35 -6.59
N LEU A 281 11.78 -8.41 -6.17
CA LEU A 281 11.71 -7.09 -6.76
C LEU A 281 12.36 -6.14 -5.76
N VAL A 282 13.12 -5.15 -6.20
CA VAL A 282 13.82 -4.24 -5.30
C VAL A 282 13.17 -2.87 -5.43
N TYR A 283 12.73 -2.28 -4.32
CA TYR A 283 12.05 -0.98 -4.31
C TYR A 283 12.82 0.02 -3.44
N PRO A 284 13.30 1.15 -3.97
CA PRO A 284 13.60 2.29 -3.12
C PRO A 284 12.27 2.97 -2.73
N GLN A 285 11.96 3.04 -1.43
CA GLN A 285 10.77 3.77 -0.96
C GLN A 285 10.99 5.29 -0.93
N GLN A 286 9.90 6.04 -1.11
CA GLN A 286 9.78 7.44 -0.73
C GLN A 286 8.62 7.59 0.26
N ASN A 287 8.80 8.46 1.25
CA ASN A 287 7.78 8.79 2.23
C ASN A 287 6.72 9.70 1.59
N ILE A 288 5.45 9.30 1.66
CA ILE A 288 4.30 10.14 1.30
C ILE A 288 3.95 10.99 2.53
N ILE A 289 3.92 12.31 2.36
CA ILE A 289 3.58 13.27 3.41
C ILE A 289 2.16 13.77 3.13
N ASP A 290 1.24 13.43 4.04
CA ASP A 290 -0.16 13.87 4.16
C ASP A 290 -1.25 13.24 3.27
N GLY A 291 -2.43 13.13 3.90
CA GLY A 291 -3.49 12.17 3.58
C GLY A 291 -4.53 12.63 2.57
N LEU A 292 -4.91 11.69 1.70
CA LEU A 292 -6.13 11.74 0.89
C LEU A 292 -7.36 11.80 1.79
N ASN A 293 -8.13 12.89 1.72
CA ASN A 293 -9.48 12.92 2.25
C ASN A 293 -10.39 12.07 1.36
N LYS A 294 -10.89 10.96 1.90
CA LYS A 294 -11.83 10.09 1.21
C LYS A 294 -13.17 10.83 1.03
N GLY A 295 -13.49 11.23 -0.20
CA GLY A 295 -14.83 11.72 -0.57
C GLY A 295 -14.95 13.18 -1.02
N THR A 296 -13.83 13.87 -1.26
CA THR A 296 -13.83 15.21 -1.86
C THR A 296 -12.87 15.24 -3.04
N ASP A 297 -13.27 15.79 -4.19
CA ASP A 297 -12.43 15.98 -5.39
C ASP A 297 -11.36 17.08 -5.20
N THR A 298 -10.90 17.28 -3.97
CA THR A 298 -10.06 18.40 -3.55
C THR A 298 -8.97 17.88 -2.64
N LEU A 299 -7.71 18.11 -3.05
CA LEU A 299 -6.54 17.92 -2.22
C LEU A 299 -6.08 19.29 -1.72
N THR A 300 -5.92 19.41 -0.41
CA THR A 300 -5.45 20.63 0.22
C THR A 300 -4.02 20.43 0.70
N LEU A 301 -3.07 21.21 0.19
CA LEU A 301 -1.67 21.13 0.57
C LEU A 301 -1.39 22.09 1.75
N THR A 302 -0.93 21.55 2.87
CA THR A 302 -0.50 22.34 4.03
C THR A 302 1.02 22.44 4.06
N GLN A 303 1.54 23.67 4.12
CA GLN A 303 2.90 23.93 4.57
C GLN A 303 2.86 24.32 6.06
N SER A 304 3.80 23.81 6.87
CA SER A 304 3.94 24.27 8.26
C SER A 304 4.22 25.78 8.28
N PRO A 305 3.58 26.56 9.18
CA PRO A 305 3.92 27.96 9.34
C PRO A 305 5.40 28.11 9.74
N PHE A 306 6.06 29.05 9.08
CA PHE A 306 7.46 29.44 9.28
C PHE A 306 7.80 29.79 10.74
#